data_AF-A0AAE3GY81-F1
#
_entry.id   AF-A0AAE3GY81-F1
#
_cell.length_a   1.000
_cell.length_b   1.000
_cell.length_c   1.000
_cell.angle_alpha   90.00
_cell.angle_beta   90.00
_cell.angle_gamma   90.00
#
_symmetry.space_group_name_H-M   'P 1'
#
loop_
_entity.id
_entity.type
_entity.pdbx_description
1 polymer ?
#
loop_
_entity_poly.entity_id
_entity_poly.type
_entity_poly.pdbx_seq_one_letter_code
_entity_poly.pdbx_strand_id
1 'polypeptide(L)'
;MAHSEETSGKTPPPAIPPRLKGAIEELRVMKIKIETGINPKEYGEDLADLVPMVENSTGDAKVLASVKSAVAGHQLAVQFFQCDRVNGYDAMYQCRDNVLKAVFSKYPDIATKAKAATEGENLSHISAGLDKDAVLQAIWEKTGIDTEAALQVSNPSLLPQLPKHKK
;
A
#
# COMPACT_ATOMS: atom_id res chain seq x y z
N MET A 1 -29.34 -50.34 -6.94
CA MET A 1 -29.52 -49.30 -5.91
C MET A 1 -28.52 -48.20 -6.20
N ALA A 2 -28.99 -46.96 -6.33
CA ALA A 2 -28.24 -45.81 -6.81
C ALA A 2 -28.02 -44.78 -5.69
N HIS A 3 -26.89 -44.07 -5.80
CA HIS A 3 -26.46 -42.82 -5.13
C HIS A 3 -26.08 -42.93 -3.64
N SER A 4 -25.04 -42.25 -3.14
CA SER A 4 -24.52 -40.93 -3.53
C SER A 4 -23.01 -40.80 -3.24
N GLU A 5 -22.20 -40.49 -4.26
CA GLU A 5 -20.93 -39.79 -4.04
C GLU A 5 -21.26 -38.30 -3.90
N GLU A 6 -21.05 -37.76 -2.71
CA GLU A 6 -21.09 -36.33 -2.43
C GLU A 6 -19.96 -35.65 -3.20
N THR A 7 -20.28 -35.13 -4.38
CA THR A 7 -19.43 -34.17 -5.08
C THR A 7 -19.40 -32.90 -4.25
N SER A 8 -18.38 -32.79 -3.39
CA SER A 8 -17.98 -31.55 -2.74
C SER A 8 -17.77 -30.48 -3.81
N GLY A 9 -18.80 -29.69 -4.08
CA GLY A 9 -18.80 -28.54 -4.97
C GLY A 9 -17.87 -27.45 -4.45
N LYS A 10 -16.56 -27.66 -4.54
CA LYS A 10 -15.59 -26.58 -4.53
C LYS A 10 -15.66 -25.93 -5.90
N THR A 11 -16.51 -24.93 -6.05
CA THR A 11 -16.39 -23.96 -7.13
C THR A 11 -14.93 -23.50 -7.14
N PRO A 12 -14.21 -23.62 -8.27
CA PRO A 12 -12.85 -23.12 -8.36
C PRO A 12 -12.83 -21.67 -7.89
N PRO A 13 -11.81 -21.22 -7.14
CA PRO A 13 -11.67 -19.81 -6.81
C PRO A 13 -11.80 -19.01 -8.11
N PRO A 14 -12.52 -17.88 -8.13
CA PRO A 14 -12.64 -17.07 -9.32
C PRO A 14 -11.23 -16.76 -9.85
N ALA A 15 -10.99 -17.14 -11.10
CA ALA A 15 -9.68 -17.00 -11.71
C ALA A 15 -9.31 -15.51 -11.78
N ILE A 16 -8.17 -15.13 -11.21
CA ILE A 16 -7.68 -13.76 -11.27
C ILE A 16 -7.33 -13.43 -12.74
N PRO A 17 -7.91 -12.37 -13.33
CA PRO A 17 -7.61 -12.01 -14.71
C PRO A 17 -6.13 -11.69 -14.92
N PRO A 18 -5.56 -11.92 -16.12
CA PRO A 18 -4.13 -11.77 -16.36
C PRO A 18 -3.54 -10.42 -15.97
N ARG A 19 -4.26 -9.31 -16.21
CA ARG A 19 -3.78 -7.96 -15.82
C ARG A 19 -3.72 -7.78 -14.31
N LEU A 20 -4.76 -8.20 -13.60
CA LEU A 20 -4.79 -8.13 -12.13
C LEU A 20 -3.70 -9.03 -11.53
N LYS A 21 -3.48 -10.20 -12.13
CA LYS A 21 -2.37 -11.09 -11.75
C LYS A 21 -1.01 -10.40 -11.96
N GLY A 22 -0.79 -9.77 -13.11
CA GLY A 22 0.43 -9.00 -13.37
C GLY A 22 0.64 -7.89 -12.34
N ALA A 23 -0.39 -7.11 -12.05
CA ALA A 23 -0.33 -6.06 -11.03
C ALA A 23 -0.02 -6.59 -9.61
N ILE A 24 -0.54 -7.76 -9.25
CA ILE A 24 -0.22 -8.42 -7.97
C ILE A 24 1.25 -8.84 -7.90
N GLU A 25 1.81 -9.33 -9.01
CA GLU A 25 3.22 -9.71 -9.08
C GLU A 25 4.14 -8.49 -9.00
N GLU A 26 3.83 -7.41 -9.73
CA GLU A 26 4.55 -6.13 -9.62
C GLU A 26 4.45 -5.55 -8.20
N LEU A 27 3.27 -5.63 -7.56
CA LEU A 27 3.10 -5.23 -6.17
C LEU A 27 3.96 -6.07 -5.21
N ARG A 28 4.20 -7.36 -5.52
CA ARG A 28 5.15 -8.20 -4.77
C ARG A 28 6.60 -7.73 -4.96
N VAL A 29 6.98 -7.35 -6.18
CA VAL A 29 8.31 -6.76 -6.45
C VAL A 29 8.50 -5.48 -5.64
N MET A 30 7.50 -4.61 -5.61
CA MET A 30 7.50 -3.37 -4.82
C MET A 30 7.70 -3.65 -3.32
N LYS A 31 7.07 -4.70 -2.78
CA LYS A 31 7.27 -5.14 -1.39
C LYS A 31 8.73 -5.50 -1.12
N ILE A 32 9.33 -6.31 -1.99
CA ILE A 32 10.72 -6.74 -1.86
C ILE A 32 11.64 -5.51 -1.84
N LYS A 33 11.40 -4.52 -2.71
CA LYS A 33 12.19 -3.28 -2.74
C LYS A 33 12.10 -2.47 -1.45
N ILE A 34 10.95 -2.44 -0.77
CA ILE A 34 10.84 -1.82 0.56
C ILE A 34 11.75 -2.55 1.57
N GLU A 35 11.77 -3.88 1.53
CA GLU A 35 12.51 -4.72 2.49
C GLU A 35 14.03 -4.72 2.24
N THR A 36 14.47 -4.65 0.99
CA THR A 36 15.89 -4.75 0.61
C THR A 36 16.58 -3.40 0.41
N GLY A 37 15.81 -2.32 0.33
CA GLY A 37 16.32 -0.97 0.10
C GLY A 37 15.77 -0.34 -1.19
N ILE A 38 15.41 0.93 -1.10
CA ILE A 38 14.73 1.68 -2.16
C ILE A 38 15.73 2.48 -2.99
N ASN A 39 15.86 2.17 -4.28
CA ASN A 39 16.38 3.10 -5.27
C ASN A 39 15.24 4.02 -5.74
N PRO A 40 15.24 5.33 -5.41
CA PRO A 40 14.06 6.16 -5.64
C PRO A 40 13.70 6.37 -7.11
N LYS A 41 14.67 6.28 -8.03
CA LYS A 41 14.40 6.44 -9.46
C LYS A 41 13.67 5.20 -9.98
N GLU A 42 14.29 4.03 -9.82
CA GLU A 42 13.74 2.75 -10.28
C GLU A 42 12.39 2.47 -9.59
N TYR A 43 12.28 2.75 -8.30
CA TYR A 43 11.04 2.58 -7.57
C TYR A 43 9.89 3.46 -8.10
N GLY A 44 10.22 4.69 -8.50
CA GLY A 44 9.25 5.60 -9.12
C GLY A 44 8.81 5.13 -10.52
N GLU A 45 9.73 4.57 -11.30
CA GLU A 45 9.46 4.00 -12.63
C GLU A 45 8.56 2.75 -12.53
N ASP A 46 8.90 1.79 -11.65
CA ASP A 46 8.07 0.61 -11.38
C ASP A 46 6.65 0.99 -10.95
N LEU A 47 6.53 1.98 -10.06
CA LEU A 47 5.22 2.44 -9.61
C LEU A 47 4.43 3.10 -10.76
N ALA A 48 5.09 3.88 -11.62
CA ALA A 48 4.46 4.51 -12.77
C ALA A 48 3.94 3.48 -13.78
N ASP A 49 4.61 2.34 -13.91
CA ASP A 49 4.16 1.22 -14.73
C ASP A 49 3.03 0.41 -14.06
N LEU A 50 3.08 0.23 -12.74
CA LEU A 50 2.08 -0.51 -11.96
C LEU A 50 0.71 0.19 -11.93
N VAL A 51 0.68 1.51 -11.73
CA VAL A 51 -0.57 2.29 -11.63
C VAL A 51 -1.55 2.02 -12.78
N PRO A 52 -1.17 2.19 -14.06
CA PRO A 52 -2.08 1.93 -15.18
C PRO A 52 -2.45 0.45 -15.30
N MET A 53 -1.61 -0.50 -14.86
CA MET A 53 -2.00 -1.92 -14.82
C MET A 53 -3.16 -2.15 -13.85
N VAL A 54 -3.12 -1.52 -12.67
CA VAL A 54 -4.18 -1.64 -11.66
C VAL A 54 -5.46 -0.91 -12.07
N GLU A 55 -5.33 0.30 -12.61
CA GLU A 55 -6.49 1.10 -13.04
C GLU A 55 -7.27 0.42 -14.17
N ASN A 56 -6.55 -0.22 -15.10
CA ASN A 56 -7.12 -0.92 -16.25
C ASN A 56 -7.38 -2.42 -16.00
N SER A 57 -7.29 -2.85 -14.74
CA SER A 57 -7.60 -4.22 -14.33
C SER A 57 -9.07 -4.39 -13.95
N THR A 58 -9.59 -5.58 -14.21
CA THR A 58 -10.91 -6.06 -13.74
C THR A 58 -10.70 -7.35 -12.95
N GLY A 59 -11.74 -7.83 -12.28
CA GLY A 59 -11.70 -9.08 -11.52
C GLY A 59 -12.49 -9.00 -10.22
N ASP A 60 -12.12 -9.82 -9.26
CA ASP A 60 -12.70 -9.80 -7.92
C ASP A 60 -12.58 -8.40 -7.29
N ALA A 61 -13.71 -7.82 -6.90
CA ALA A 61 -13.78 -6.44 -6.42
C ALA A 61 -12.98 -6.23 -5.12
N LYS A 62 -12.91 -7.25 -4.26
CA LYS A 62 -12.17 -7.17 -3.00
C LYS A 62 -10.67 -7.20 -3.26
N VAL A 63 -10.21 -8.11 -4.12
CA VAL A 63 -8.80 -8.17 -4.55
C VAL A 63 -8.40 -6.86 -5.21
N LEU A 64 -9.19 -6.37 -6.18
CA LEU A 64 -8.89 -5.13 -6.89
C LEU A 64 -8.87 -3.91 -5.95
N ALA A 65 -9.82 -3.83 -5.01
CA ALA A 65 -9.84 -2.75 -4.02
C ALA A 65 -8.61 -2.78 -3.11
N SER A 66 -8.21 -3.97 -2.64
CA SER A 66 -7.00 -4.11 -1.82
C SER A 66 -5.73 -3.71 -2.58
N VAL A 67 -5.58 -4.15 -3.84
CA VAL A 67 -4.43 -3.78 -4.69
C VAL A 67 -4.41 -2.27 -4.95
N LYS A 68 -5.56 -1.66 -5.27
CA LYS A 68 -5.68 -0.20 -5.43
C LYS A 68 -5.29 0.55 -4.17
N SER A 69 -5.75 0.10 -3.01
CA SER A 69 -5.41 0.71 -1.72
C SER A 69 -3.91 0.65 -1.44
N ALA A 70 -3.26 -0.50 -1.71
CA ALA A 70 -1.82 -0.65 -1.54
C ALA A 70 -1.03 0.29 -2.47
N VAL A 71 -1.38 0.33 -3.76
CA VAL A 71 -0.76 1.24 -4.75
C VAL A 71 -0.90 2.71 -4.33
N ALA A 72 -2.05 3.12 -3.79
CA ALA A 72 -2.22 4.48 -3.29
C ALA A 72 -1.24 4.81 -2.15
N GLY A 73 -0.91 3.85 -1.28
CA GLY A 73 0.12 4.02 -0.25
C GLY A 73 1.51 4.27 -0.86
N HIS A 74 1.88 3.48 -1.85
CA HIS A 74 3.15 3.62 -2.59
C HIS A 74 3.25 4.99 -3.28
N GLN A 75 2.17 5.45 -3.90
CA GLN A 75 2.10 6.78 -4.51
C GLN A 75 2.34 7.90 -3.49
N LEU A 76 1.72 7.81 -2.31
CA LEU A 76 1.92 8.82 -1.27
C LEU A 76 3.37 8.85 -0.76
N ALA A 77 4.00 7.68 -0.60
CA ALA A 77 5.39 7.59 -0.18
C ALA A 77 6.34 8.23 -1.20
N VAL A 78 6.15 7.92 -2.49
CA VAL A 78 6.94 8.51 -3.58
C VAL A 78 6.70 10.01 -3.70
N GLN A 79 5.45 10.47 -3.63
CA GLN A 79 5.12 11.90 -3.67
C GLN A 79 5.77 12.66 -2.51
N PHE A 80 5.70 12.12 -1.28
CA PHE A 80 6.32 12.74 -0.12
C PHE A 80 7.84 12.83 -0.29
N PHE A 81 8.47 11.76 -0.75
CA PHE A 81 9.91 11.74 -1.04
C PHE A 81 10.30 12.76 -2.13
N GLN A 82 9.47 12.94 -3.16
CA GLN A 82 9.73 13.85 -4.27
C GLN A 82 9.63 15.33 -3.88
N CYS A 83 8.97 15.68 -2.78
CA CYS A 83 8.87 17.07 -2.34
C CYS A 83 10.23 17.72 -2.07
N ASP A 84 11.25 16.94 -1.72
CA ASP A 84 12.62 17.44 -1.51
C ASP A 84 13.32 17.88 -2.80
N ARG A 85 12.76 17.53 -3.97
CA ARG A 85 13.24 17.97 -5.28
C ARG A 85 12.63 19.31 -5.70
N VAL A 86 11.70 19.84 -4.91
CA VAL A 86 11.09 21.16 -5.17
C VAL A 86 12.08 22.26 -4.79
N ASN A 87 12.24 23.23 -5.68
CA ASN A 87 13.12 24.38 -5.43
C ASN A 87 12.46 25.37 -4.47
N GLY A 88 13.11 25.63 -3.33
CA GLY A 88 12.70 26.63 -2.35
C GLY A 88 12.07 26.03 -1.09
N TYR A 89 12.45 26.59 0.07
CA TYR A 89 12.06 26.06 1.39
C TYR A 89 10.53 26.03 1.60
N ASP A 90 9.84 27.14 1.39
CA ASP A 90 8.37 27.20 1.57
C ASP A 90 7.65 26.28 0.59
N ALA A 91 8.08 26.23 -0.67
CA ALA A 91 7.48 25.37 -1.68
C ALA A 91 7.66 23.88 -1.35
N MET A 92 8.82 23.51 -0.80
CA MET A 92 9.08 22.15 -0.31
C MET A 92 8.12 21.79 0.84
N TYR A 93 7.99 22.65 1.86
CA TYR A 93 7.08 22.38 2.99
C TYR A 93 5.61 22.39 2.57
N GLN A 94 5.22 23.28 1.67
CA GLN A 94 3.88 23.27 1.10
C GLN A 94 3.60 21.97 0.33
N CYS A 95 4.58 21.46 -0.43
CA CYS A 95 4.47 20.16 -1.08
C CYS A 95 4.25 19.04 -0.05
N ARG A 96 5.11 18.98 0.99
CA ARG A 96 5.01 17.98 2.05
C ARG A 96 3.68 18.04 2.77
N ASP A 97 3.21 19.22 3.16
CA ASP A 97 1.92 19.42 3.83
C ASP A 97 0.74 18.94 2.98
N ASN A 98 0.79 19.17 1.67
CA ASN A 98 -0.25 18.69 0.76
C ASN A 98 -0.28 17.17 0.67
N VAL A 99 0.87 16.51 0.61
CA VAL A 99 0.94 15.04 0.66
C VAL A 99 0.53 14.51 2.02
N LEU A 100 0.93 15.17 3.12
CA LEU A 100 0.58 14.79 4.48
C LEU A 100 -0.93 14.78 4.72
N LYS A 101 -1.70 15.68 4.11
CA LYS A 101 -3.18 15.65 4.20
C LYS A 101 -3.73 14.31 3.70
N ALA A 102 -3.23 13.81 2.57
CA ALA A 102 -3.66 12.52 2.01
C ALA A 102 -3.11 11.33 2.82
N VAL A 103 -1.86 11.42 3.28
CA VAL A 103 -1.26 10.43 4.20
C VAL A 103 -2.09 10.30 5.47
N PHE A 104 -2.49 11.42 6.10
CA PHE A 104 -3.28 11.42 7.32
C PHE A 104 -4.69 10.86 7.13
N SER A 105 -5.28 11.08 5.96
CA SER A 105 -6.57 10.47 5.62
C SER A 105 -6.46 8.95 5.49
N LYS A 106 -5.36 8.44 4.94
CA LYS A 106 -5.16 7.00 4.73
C LYS A 106 -4.61 6.29 5.98
N TYR A 107 -3.73 6.95 6.72
CA TYR A 107 -3.03 6.44 7.91
C TYR A 107 -3.20 7.42 9.09
N PRO A 108 -4.36 7.41 9.77
CA PRO A 108 -4.67 8.37 10.84
C PRO A 108 -3.72 8.33 12.04
N ASP A 109 -3.04 7.21 12.28
CA ASP A 109 -2.06 7.10 13.35
C ASP A 109 -0.78 7.89 13.05
N ILE A 110 -0.39 8.05 11.78
CA ILE A 110 0.68 8.97 11.38
C ILE A 110 0.26 10.41 11.70
N ALA A 111 -1.01 10.77 11.45
CA ALA A 111 -1.54 12.09 11.78
C ALA A 111 -1.47 12.40 13.29
N THR A 112 -1.77 11.38 14.11
CA THR A 112 -1.72 11.51 15.57
C THR A 112 -0.29 11.75 16.05
N LYS A 113 0.67 10.97 15.55
CA LYS A 113 2.10 11.15 15.85
C LYS A 113 2.62 12.51 15.39
N ALA A 114 2.23 12.95 14.19
CA ALA A 114 2.63 14.25 13.66
C ALA A 114 2.11 15.41 14.52
N LYS A 115 0.83 15.37 14.92
CA LYS A 115 0.26 16.39 15.81
C LYS A 115 0.95 16.45 17.17
N ALA A 116 1.27 15.29 17.74
CA ALA A 116 1.99 15.23 19.02
C ALA A 116 3.42 15.79 18.90
N ALA A 117 4.10 15.54 17.77
CA ALA A 117 5.45 16.03 17.53
C ALA A 117 5.51 17.56 17.36
N THR A 118 4.45 18.18 16.83
CA THR A 118 4.38 19.64 16.60
C THR A 118 3.54 20.37 17.64
N GLU A 119 3.24 19.73 18.77
CA GLU A 119 2.38 20.34 19.80
C GLU A 119 3.09 21.54 20.45
N GLY A 120 2.39 22.69 20.48
CA GLY A 120 2.93 23.94 21.03
C GLY A 120 3.86 24.70 20.09
N GLU A 121 4.12 24.19 18.88
CA GLU A 121 4.91 24.89 17.87
C GLU A 121 4.03 25.85 17.05
N ASN A 122 4.52 27.06 16.81
CA ASN A 122 3.86 28.03 15.93
C ASN A 122 4.49 27.99 14.54
N LEU A 123 4.16 26.95 13.77
CA LEU A 123 4.71 26.71 12.44
C LEU A 123 3.74 27.15 11.34
N SER A 124 4.27 27.80 10.30
CA SER A 124 3.51 28.03 9.06
C SER A 124 3.21 26.73 8.30
N HIS A 125 4.01 25.69 8.51
CA HIS A 125 3.90 24.37 7.88
C HIS A 125 4.11 23.27 8.91
N ILE A 126 3.19 22.31 9.00
CA ILE A 126 3.33 21.20 9.96
C ILE A 126 4.56 20.35 9.63
N SER A 127 4.86 20.16 8.34
CA SER A 127 6.03 19.41 7.89
C SER A 127 7.38 20.05 8.24
N ALA A 128 7.42 21.31 8.71
CA ALA A 128 8.64 21.93 9.20
C ALA A 128 9.06 21.44 10.59
N GLY A 129 8.12 20.98 11.41
CA GLY A 129 8.37 20.41 12.74
C GLY A 129 8.50 18.90 12.75
N LEU A 130 8.45 18.25 11.58
CA LEU A 130 8.49 16.79 11.46
C LEU A 130 9.85 16.34 10.94
N ASP A 131 10.38 15.27 11.54
CA ASP A 131 11.47 14.51 10.95
C ASP A 131 10.96 13.83 9.67
N LYS A 132 11.49 14.28 8.54
CA LYS A 132 11.11 13.80 7.21
C LYS A 132 11.40 12.30 7.04
N ASP A 133 12.54 11.81 7.49
CA ASP A 133 12.91 10.41 7.31
C ASP A 133 12.04 9.52 8.21
N ALA A 134 11.72 9.97 9.42
CA ALA A 134 10.76 9.28 10.30
C ALA A 134 9.34 9.23 9.71
N VAL A 135 8.87 10.33 9.12
CA VAL A 135 7.57 10.36 8.42
C VAL A 135 7.59 9.40 7.23
N LEU A 136 8.62 9.46 6.39
CA LEU A 136 8.74 8.60 5.22
C LEU A 136 8.79 7.12 5.61
N GLN A 137 9.57 6.79 6.64
CA GLN A 137 9.64 5.43 7.21
C GLN A 137 8.25 4.96 7.69
N ALA A 138 7.49 5.81 8.39
CA ALA A 138 6.14 5.46 8.84
C ALA A 138 5.19 5.21 7.65
N ILE A 139 5.30 5.98 6.57
CA ILE A 139 4.51 5.75 5.35
C ILE A 139 4.91 4.41 4.71
N TRP A 140 6.20 4.09 4.63
CA TRP A 140 6.67 2.81 4.08
C TRP A 140 6.21 1.61 4.89
N GLU A 141 6.27 1.68 6.22
CA GLU A 141 5.78 0.61 7.10
C GLU A 141 4.30 0.32 6.87
N LYS A 142 3.46 1.37 6.85
CA LYS A 142 2.02 1.22 6.60
C LYS A 142 1.72 0.69 5.22
N THR A 143 2.45 1.19 4.23
CA THR A 143 2.29 0.75 2.84
C THR A 143 2.75 -0.71 2.65
N GLY A 144 3.79 -1.15 3.37
CA GLY A 144 4.22 -2.54 3.41
C GLY A 144 3.15 -3.45 4.01
N ILE A 145 2.48 -3.02 5.09
CA ILE A 145 1.34 -3.74 5.68
C ILE A 145 0.17 -3.85 4.71
N ASP A 146 -0.23 -2.75 4.06
CA ASP A 146 -1.29 -2.75 3.05
C ASP A 146 -0.96 -3.66 1.87
N THR A 147 0.31 -3.66 1.46
CA THR A 147 0.83 -4.52 0.39
C THR A 147 0.72 -5.99 0.76
N GLU A 148 1.20 -6.36 1.95
CA GLU A 148 1.09 -7.73 2.46
C GLU A 148 -0.37 -8.19 2.51
N ALA A 149 -1.27 -7.34 3.04
CA ALA A 149 -2.70 -7.64 3.08
C ALA A 149 -3.30 -7.84 1.67
N ALA A 150 -2.91 -7.02 0.69
CA ALA A 150 -3.35 -7.18 -0.70
C ALA A 150 -2.87 -8.51 -1.31
N LEU A 151 -1.61 -8.89 -1.07
CA LEU A 151 -1.06 -10.17 -1.54
C LEU A 151 -1.77 -11.37 -0.90
N GLN A 152 -2.10 -11.30 0.39
CA GLN A 152 -2.84 -12.36 1.10
C GLN A 152 -4.27 -12.52 0.58
N VAL A 153 -4.99 -11.40 0.37
CA VAL A 153 -6.34 -11.43 -0.21
C VAL A 153 -6.34 -12.00 -1.63
N SER A 154 -5.25 -11.79 -2.38
CA SER A 154 -5.07 -12.30 -3.74
C SER A 154 -4.76 -13.80 -3.80
N ASN A 155 -4.30 -14.42 -2.69
CA ASN A 155 -3.96 -15.84 -2.61
C ASN A 155 -4.62 -16.52 -1.39
N PRO A 156 -5.96 -16.65 -1.36
CA PRO A 156 -6.67 -17.21 -0.20
C PRO A 156 -6.35 -18.70 0.09
N SER A 157 -5.66 -19.40 -0.80
CA SER A 157 -5.40 -20.85 -0.72
C SER A 157 -4.18 -21.27 0.11
N LEU A 158 -3.45 -20.35 0.75
CA LEU A 158 -2.22 -20.67 1.53
C LEU A 158 -2.36 -20.53 3.05
N LEU A 159 -3.55 -20.25 3.59
CA LEU A 159 -3.76 -20.34 5.04
C LEU A 159 -3.87 -21.82 5.44
N PRO A 160 -3.02 -22.34 6.36
CA PRO A 160 -3.37 -23.57 7.06
C PRO A 160 -4.70 -23.30 7.77
N GLN A 161 -5.74 -24.05 7.42
CA GLN A 161 -6.89 -24.14 8.30
C GLN A 161 -6.37 -24.75 9.60
N LEU A 162 -6.20 -23.92 10.63
CA LEU A 162 -5.96 -24.42 11.98
C LEU A 162 -7.01 -25.50 12.24
N PRO A 163 -6.61 -26.75 12.55
CA PRO A 163 -7.56 -27.80 12.79
C PRO A 163 -8.45 -27.35 13.93
N LYS A 164 -9.77 -27.33 13.69
CA LYS A 164 -10.76 -27.13 14.74
C LYS A 164 -10.50 -28.21 15.79
N HIS A 165 -9.90 -27.82 16.91
CA HIS A 165 -9.80 -28.69 18.06
C HIS A 165 -11.23 -28.96 18.53
N LYS A 166 -11.74 -30.14 18.17
CA LYS A 166 -12.80 -30.80 18.94
C LYS A 166 -12.19 -31.16 20.29
N LYS A 167 -12.66 -30.51 21.34
CA LYS A 167 -12.85 -31.14 22.65
C LYS A 167 -14.18 -30.64 23.19
#